data_AF-A0A1Y2C3Y6-F1
#
_entry.id   AF-A0A1Y2C3Y6-F1
#
_cell.length_a   1.000
_cell.length_b   1.000
_cell.length_c   1.000
_cell.angle_alpha   90.00
_cell.angle_beta   90.00
_cell.angle_gamma   90.00
#
_symmetry.space_group_name_H-M   'P 1'
#
loop_
_entity.id
_entity.type
_entity.pdbx_description
1 polymer ?
#
loop_
_entity_poly.entity_id
_entity_poly.type
_entity_poly.pdbx_seq_one_letter_code
_entity_poly.pdbx_strand_id
1 'polypeptide(L)'
;MLNDATTPFILDGRFLKVNIAVRRGEAEQLIDITIIRKRREDTRNKYLIREGAIFPDSDLGKQINQSELSKRITSYTSRKQKLAKNPNLFISKTRLSIRNLISSIDDKILKQKAGESVIGFWKDAQNNKRKALEDYVIKEEKYTKDRIDNGTKFGRSKCCDFVEFESYVDTLACLRYMNNDNKIFDSMSKRIPIVEFTIENRIFLKHREDRINRKHKIEQLAKANNEEENTVNLLNQKRFNESSSLLKDKVYINQY
;
A
#
# COMPACT_ATOMS: atom_id res chain seq x y z
N MET A 1 31.81 -8.97 -5.84
CA MET A 1 32.37 -8.00 -4.90
C MET A 1 33.88 -8.09 -5.05
N LEU A 2 34.51 -7.18 -5.79
CA LEU A 2 35.97 -7.04 -5.79
C LEU A 2 36.27 -5.97 -4.73
N ASN A 3 36.81 -6.42 -3.60
CA ASN A 3 37.31 -5.55 -2.54
C ASN A 3 38.77 -5.16 -2.83
N ASP A 4 39.11 -3.99 -2.32
CA ASP A 4 40.43 -3.52 -1.88
C ASP A 4 41.49 -3.09 -2.93
N ALA A 5 41.79 -1.78 -2.88
CA ALA A 5 42.96 -1.07 -3.40
C ALA A 5 43.12 -0.88 -4.92
N THR A 6 42.06 -0.65 -5.68
CA THR A 6 42.20 -0.07 -7.04
C THR A 6 42.37 1.44 -6.95
N THR A 7 43.55 1.95 -7.34
CA THR A 7 43.78 3.38 -7.58
C THR A 7 42.65 3.95 -8.45
N PRO A 8 42.05 5.09 -8.06
CA PRO A 8 40.97 5.68 -8.82
C PRO A 8 41.44 6.00 -10.25
N PHE A 9 40.66 5.59 -11.25
CA PHE A 9 40.88 6.02 -12.61
C PHE A 9 40.48 7.49 -12.73
N ILE A 10 41.41 8.37 -13.12
CA ILE A 10 41.17 9.81 -13.26
C ILE A 10 41.43 10.19 -14.72
N LEU A 11 40.47 10.89 -15.35
CA LEU A 11 40.60 11.47 -16.69
C LEU A 11 40.27 12.96 -16.60
N ASP A 12 41.20 13.83 -16.97
CA ASP A 12 41.07 15.30 -16.90
C ASP A 12 40.55 15.82 -15.53
N GLY A 13 41.07 15.24 -14.44
CA GLY A 13 40.67 15.61 -13.08
C GLY A 13 39.30 15.06 -12.64
N ARG A 14 38.66 14.20 -13.44
CA ARG A 14 37.39 13.54 -13.09
C ARG A 14 37.61 12.07 -12.75
N PHE A 15 37.04 11.65 -11.61
CA PHE A 15 37.01 10.25 -11.21
C PHE A 15 36.08 9.44 -12.12
N LEU A 16 36.64 8.40 -12.75
CA LEU A 16 35.91 7.46 -13.57
C LEU A 16 35.47 6.25 -12.74
N LYS A 17 34.21 5.85 -12.92
CA LYS A 17 33.70 4.58 -12.40
C LYS A 17 33.84 3.51 -13.47
N VAL A 18 34.90 2.72 -13.40
CA VAL A 18 35.16 1.62 -14.32
C VAL A 18 34.34 0.40 -13.91
N ASN A 19 33.58 -0.16 -14.84
CA ASN A 19 32.90 -1.45 -14.69
C ASN A 19 33.29 -2.36 -15.86
N ILE A 20 33.23 -3.67 -15.66
CA ILE A 20 33.47 -4.65 -16.73
C ILE A 20 32.43 -4.45 -17.83
N ALA A 21 32.89 -4.49 -19.09
CA ALA A 21 32.00 -4.41 -20.24
C ALA A 21 31.12 -5.67 -20.31
N VAL A 22 29.82 -5.45 -20.51
CA VAL A 22 28.80 -6.51 -20.60
C VAL A 22 28.08 -6.39 -21.92
N ARG A 23 27.44 -7.49 -22.38
CA ARG A 23 26.65 -7.46 -23.62
C ARG A 23 25.43 -6.55 -23.44
N ARG A 24 24.93 -5.95 -24.53
CA ARG A 24 23.80 -5.00 -24.48
C ARG A 24 22.57 -5.55 -23.75
N GLY A 25 22.18 -6.80 -24.03
CA GLY A 25 21.05 -7.46 -23.35
C GLY A 25 21.31 -7.79 -21.86
N GLU A 26 22.57 -8.04 -21.49
CA GLU A 26 22.96 -8.27 -20.09
C GLU A 26 23.05 -6.95 -19.31
N ALA A 27 23.42 -5.85 -19.99
CA ALA A 27 23.51 -4.53 -19.38
C ALA A 27 22.17 -4.08 -18.78
N GLU A 28 21.08 -4.22 -19.54
CA GLU A 28 19.73 -3.86 -19.10
C GLU A 28 19.29 -4.70 -17.89
N GLN A 29 19.56 -6.02 -17.93
CA GLN A 29 19.23 -6.92 -16.82
C GLN A 29 20.02 -6.56 -15.54
N LEU A 30 21.31 -6.23 -15.66
CA LEU A 30 22.14 -5.82 -14.52
C LEU A 30 21.69 -4.49 -13.92
N ILE A 31 21.21 -3.56 -14.76
CA ILE A 31 20.60 -2.30 -14.30
C ILE A 31 19.34 -2.61 -13.49
N ASP A 32 18.43 -3.42 -14.02
CA ASP A 32 17.19 -3.82 -13.34
C ASP A 32 17.46 -4.49 -12.00
N ILE A 33 18.38 -5.46 -11.96
CA ILE A 33 18.78 -6.15 -10.73
C ILE A 33 19.35 -5.15 -9.71
N THR A 34 20.17 -4.21 -10.17
CA THR A 34 20.74 -3.17 -9.30
C THR A 34 19.64 -2.25 -8.73
N ILE A 35 18.66 -1.86 -9.55
CA ILE A 35 17.52 -1.04 -9.12
C ILE A 35 16.69 -1.80 -8.08
N ILE A 36 16.32 -3.05 -8.38
CA ILE A 36 15.55 -3.92 -7.46
C ILE A 36 16.28 -4.06 -6.13
N ARG A 37 17.59 -4.32 -6.15
CA ARG A 37 18.40 -4.45 -4.94
C ARG A 37 18.36 -3.17 -4.10
N LYS A 38 18.64 -2.00 -4.70
CA LYS A 38 18.60 -0.71 -4.00
C LYS A 38 17.22 -0.40 -3.42
N ARG A 39 16.14 -0.74 -4.14
CA ARG A 39 14.76 -0.53 -3.68
C ARG A 39 14.38 -1.46 -2.53
N ARG A 40 14.90 -2.70 -2.51
CA ARG A 40 14.73 -3.61 -1.37
C ARG A 40 15.47 -3.12 -0.13
N GLU A 41 16.65 -2.54 -0.30
CA GLU A 41 17.43 -1.92 0.78
C GLU A 41 16.74 -0.63 1.30
N ASP A 42 16.03 0.12 0.45
CA ASP A 42 15.24 1.30 0.86
C ASP A 42 13.92 0.91 1.53
N THR A 43 13.99 0.61 2.81
CA THR A 43 12.79 0.28 3.62
C THR A 43 11.76 1.42 3.67
N ARG A 44 12.15 2.67 3.37
CA ARG A 44 11.29 3.86 3.48
C ARG A 44 10.61 4.24 2.16
N ASN A 45 10.94 3.54 1.07
CA ASN A 45 10.44 3.77 -0.29
C ASN A 45 10.55 5.24 -0.73
N LYS A 46 11.62 5.93 -0.36
CA LYS A 46 11.80 7.38 -0.64
C LYS A 46 11.83 7.67 -2.13
N TYR A 47 12.26 6.71 -2.94
CA TYR A 47 12.29 6.85 -4.39
C TYR A 47 10.91 7.20 -4.99
N LEU A 48 9.82 6.75 -4.36
CA LEU A 48 8.44 7.02 -4.80
C LEU A 48 8.02 8.48 -4.62
N ILE A 49 8.75 9.30 -3.86
CA ILE A 49 8.34 10.70 -3.62
C ILE A 49 8.30 11.54 -4.89
N ARG A 50 9.11 11.16 -5.88
CA ARG A 50 9.19 11.84 -7.17
C ARG A 50 8.16 11.32 -8.17
N GLU A 51 7.56 10.16 -7.91
CA GLU A 51 6.56 9.60 -8.82
C GLU A 51 5.30 10.49 -8.81
N GLY A 52 4.84 10.89 -10.00
CA GLY A 52 3.71 11.81 -10.16
C GLY A 52 4.03 13.29 -9.88
N ALA A 53 5.27 13.64 -9.47
CA ALA A 53 5.66 15.03 -9.29
C ALA A 53 5.91 15.69 -10.66
N ILE A 54 5.29 16.84 -10.89
CA ILE A 54 5.49 17.65 -12.10
C ILE A 54 6.35 18.85 -11.73
N PHE A 55 7.53 18.94 -12.33
CA PHE A 55 8.48 20.01 -12.08
C PHE A 55 8.35 21.15 -13.10
N PRO A 56 8.66 22.41 -12.75
CA PRO A 56 8.48 23.57 -13.62
C PRO A 56 9.25 23.49 -14.95
N ASP A 57 10.41 22.85 -14.93
CA ASP A 57 11.32 22.66 -16.05
C ASP A 57 10.86 21.57 -17.03
N SER A 58 9.98 20.67 -16.60
CA SER A 58 9.41 19.63 -17.45
C SER A 58 8.44 20.19 -18.50
N ASP A 59 8.27 19.47 -19.61
CA ASP A 59 7.35 19.88 -20.70
C ASP A 59 5.91 20.02 -20.21
N LEU A 60 5.46 19.11 -19.34
CA LEU A 60 4.16 19.22 -18.68
C LEU A 60 4.09 20.43 -17.74
N GLY A 61 5.17 20.73 -17.01
CA GLY A 61 5.24 21.87 -16.11
C GLY A 61 5.02 23.21 -16.82
N LYS A 62 5.55 23.35 -18.04
CA LYS A 62 5.40 24.55 -18.88
C LYS A 62 3.97 24.76 -19.41
N GLN A 63 3.19 23.67 -19.54
CA GLN A 63 1.81 23.73 -20.04
C GLN A 63 0.77 24.00 -18.93
N ILE A 64 1.14 23.79 -17.67
CA ILE A 64 0.23 23.94 -16.53
C ILE A 64 0.18 25.40 -16.09
N ASN A 65 -1.02 25.89 -15.75
CA ASN A 65 -1.20 27.21 -15.17
C ASN A 65 -0.40 27.40 -13.86
N GLN A 66 0.17 28.58 -13.63
CA GLN A 66 0.99 28.92 -12.47
C GLN A 66 0.33 28.58 -11.12
N SER A 67 -0.97 28.83 -10.97
CA SER A 67 -1.72 28.51 -9.75
C SER A 67 -1.81 27.01 -9.47
N GLU A 68 -1.86 26.20 -10.53
CA GLU A 68 -2.00 24.75 -10.43
C GLU A 68 -0.62 24.07 -10.26
N LEU A 69 0.40 24.68 -10.87
CA LEU A 69 1.81 24.32 -10.67
C LEU A 69 2.26 24.62 -9.23
N SER A 70 1.89 25.78 -8.67
CA SER A 70 2.28 26.15 -7.30
C SER A 70 1.71 25.19 -6.25
N LYS A 71 0.48 24.68 -6.43
CA LYS A 71 -0.10 23.62 -5.58
C LYS A 71 0.73 22.33 -5.59
N ARG A 72 1.18 21.89 -6.78
CA ARG A 72 2.02 20.68 -6.95
C ARG A 72 3.38 20.84 -6.28
N ILE A 73 4.04 21.98 -6.51
CA ILE A 73 5.32 22.31 -5.89
C ILE A 73 5.17 22.32 -4.36
N THR A 74 4.15 22.99 -3.84
CA THR A 74 3.88 23.08 -2.39
C THR A 74 3.63 21.70 -1.79
N SER A 75 2.86 20.85 -2.47
CA SER A 75 2.62 19.46 -2.06
C SER A 75 3.93 18.68 -1.97
N TYR A 76 4.72 18.70 -3.04
CA TYR A 76 5.99 17.99 -3.12
C TYR A 76 7.00 18.46 -2.07
N THR A 77 7.18 19.78 -1.90
CA THR A 77 8.12 20.35 -0.93
C THR A 77 7.73 20.04 0.50
N SER A 78 6.45 20.20 0.86
CA SER A 78 5.92 19.85 2.19
C SER A 78 6.14 18.38 2.52
N ARG A 79 5.82 17.49 1.57
CA ARG A 79 6.02 16.04 1.70
C ARG A 79 7.49 15.68 1.88
N LYS A 80 8.37 16.26 1.06
CA LYS A 80 9.82 16.05 1.13
C LYS A 80 10.37 16.50 2.49
N GLN A 81 9.95 17.67 2.97
CA GLN A 81 10.33 18.17 4.29
C GLN A 81 9.82 17.25 5.42
N LYS A 82 8.55 16.82 5.35
CA LYS A 82 7.96 15.91 6.33
C LYS A 82 8.72 14.59 6.42
N LEU A 83 9.07 13.99 5.29
CA LEU A 83 9.82 12.74 5.21
C LEU A 83 11.28 12.91 5.67
N ALA A 84 11.90 14.06 5.41
CA ALA A 84 13.26 14.35 5.87
C ALA A 84 13.31 14.51 7.40
N LYS A 85 12.34 15.23 7.99
CA LYS A 85 12.30 15.52 9.43
C LYS A 85 12.04 14.30 10.31
N ASN A 86 11.21 13.36 9.86
CA ASN A 86 10.81 12.22 10.69
C ASN A 86 11.27 10.88 10.09
N PRO A 87 12.18 10.14 10.76
CA PRO A 87 12.69 8.86 10.27
C PRO A 87 11.65 7.73 10.32
N ASN A 88 10.61 7.85 11.15
CA ASN A 88 9.53 6.86 11.27
C ASN A 88 8.51 6.95 10.13
N LEU A 89 8.61 8.00 9.30
CA LEU A 89 7.77 8.14 8.12
C LEU A 89 8.37 7.42 6.92
N PHE A 90 7.49 6.76 6.17
CA PHE A 90 7.80 6.06 4.93
C PHE A 90 6.70 6.30 3.90
N ILE A 91 6.97 5.97 2.64
CA ILE A 91 5.98 6.07 1.58
C ILE A 91 5.33 4.70 1.36
N SER A 92 4.01 4.66 1.41
CA SER A 92 3.23 3.44 1.13
C SER A 92 3.35 3.09 -0.36
N LYS A 93 3.53 1.80 -0.67
CA LYS A 93 3.52 1.29 -2.05
C LYS A 93 2.11 1.07 -2.57
N THR A 94 1.15 0.86 -1.67
CA THR A 94 -0.21 0.40 -1.98
C THR A 94 -1.27 1.45 -1.75
N ARG A 95 -0.94 2.57 -1.08
CA ARG A 95 -1.89 3.63 -0.77
C ARG A 95 -1.56 4.95 -1.48
N LEU A 96 -2.52 5.48 -2.22
CA LEU A 96 -2.47 6.81 -2.84
C LEU A 96 -3.28 7.83 -2.03
N SER A 97 -2.78 9.05 -1.99
CA SER A 97 -3.52 10.24 -1.59
C SER A 97 -3.93 11.01 -2.84
N ILE A 98 -5.22 11.28 -2.97
CA ILE A 98 -5.81 11.99 -4.10
C ILE A 98 -6.29 13.34 -3.58
N ARG A 99 -5.74 14.42 -4.13
CA ARG A 99 -5.97 15.80 -3.71
C ARG A 99 -6.59 16.62 -4.83
N ASN A 100 -7.05 17.82 -4.48
CA ASN A 100 -7.71 18.76 -5.38
C ASN A 100 -9.09 18.28 -5.89
N LEU A 101 -9.78 17.46 -5.10
CA LEU A 101 -11.12 16.97 -5.40
C LEU A 101 -12.20 17.98 -4.97
N ILE A 102 -13.40 17.88 -5.55
CA ILE A 102 -14.60 18.59 -5.07
C ILE A 102 -15.28 17.77 -3.98
N SER A 103 -16.06 18.44 -3.11
CA SER A 103 -16.72 17.80 -1.97
C SER A 103 -17.84 16.82 -2.34
N SER A 104 -18.33 16.84 -3.58
CA SER A 104 -19.35 15.90 -4.06
C SER A 104 -18.79 14.56 -4.52
N ILE A 105 -17.46 14.40 -4.57
CA ILE A 105 -16.83 13.12 -4.89
C ILE A 105 -16.80 12.30 -3.60
N ASP A 106 -17.71 11.32 -3.53
CA ASP A 106 -17.76 10.37 -2.42
C ASP A 106 -16.74 9.23 -2.59
N ASP A 107 -16.41 8.55 -1.49
CA ASP A 107 -15.53 7.37 -1.44
C ASP A 107 -15.89 6.30 -2.48
N LYS A 108 -17.19 6.10 -2.73
CA LYS A 108 -17.67 5.12 -3.72
C LYS A 108 -17.29 5.51 -5.14
N ILE A 109 -17.49 6.78 -5.50
CA ILE A 109 -17.13 7.33 -6.81
C ILE A 109 -15.62 7.28 -6.98
N LEU A 110 -14.87 7.67 -5.94
CA LEU A 110 -13.42 7.66 -5.98
C LEU A 110 -12.86 6.25 -6.19
N LYS A 111 -13.39 5.25 -5.46
CA LYS A 111 -13.02 3.84 -5.63
C LYS A 111 -13.30 3.36 -7.06
N GLN A 112 -14.45 3.72 -7.62
CA GLN A 112 -14.79 3.38 -9.00
C GLN A 112 -13.80 4.01 -9.99
N LYS A 113 -13.53 5.31 -9.87
CA LYS A 113 -12.60 6.03 -10.75
C LYS A 113 -11.16 5.55 -10.65
N ALA A 114 -10.72 5.15 -9.46
CA ALA A 114 -9.43 4.51 -9.27
C ALA A 114 -9.34 3.17 -10.02
N GLY A 115 -10.37 2.32 -9.92
CA GLY A 115 -10.44 1.06 -10.68
C GLY A 115 -10.46 1.28 -12.20
N GLU A 116 -11.29 2.21 -12.68
CA GLU A 116 -11.34 2.60 -14.09
C GLU A 116 -9.98 3.10 -14.60
N SER A 117 -9.23 3.83 -13.76
CA SER A 117 -7.91 4.36 -14.10
C SER A 117 -6.86 3.26 -14.30
N VAL A 118 -6.88 2.21 -13.47
CA VAL A 118 -6.00 1.04 -13.65
C VAL A 118 -6.32 0.34 -14.97
N ILE A 119 -7.60 0.09 -15.24
CA ILE A 119 -8.04 -0.55 -16.49
C ILE A 119 -7.66 0.32 -17.70
N GLY A 120 -7.88 1.62 -17.62
CA GLY A 120 -7.52 2.59 -18.65
C GLY A 120 -6.03 2.61 -18.94
N PHE A 121 -5.20 2.57 -17.89
CA PHE A 121 -3.74 2.49 -18.03
C PHE A 121 -3.32 1.30 -18.90
N TRP A 122 -3.81 0.10 -18.57
CA TRP A 122 -3.43 -1.11 -19.28
C TRP A 122 -3.95 -1.14 -20.71
N LYS A 123 -5.16 -0.62 -20.95
CA LYS A 123 -5.68 -0.43 -22.31
C LYS A 123 -4.82 0.53 -23.13
N ASP A 124 -4.40 1.65 -22.56
CA ASP A 124 -3.54 2.61 -23.26
C ASP A 124 -2.14 2.04 -23.51
N ALA A 125 -1.60 1.27 -22.58
CA ALA A 125 -0.33 0.58 -22.74
C ALA A 125 -0.39 -0.46 -23.86
N GLN A 126 -1.45 -1.27 -23.90
CA GLN A 126 -1.67 -2.27 -24.95
C GLN A 126 -1.83 -1.62 -26.33
N ASN A 127 -2.47 -0.45 -26.39
CA ASN A 127 -2.66 0.32 -27.62
C ASN A 127 -1.46 1.22 -27.98
N ASN A 128 -0.32 1.09 -27.31
CA ASN A 128 0.89 1.92 -27.49
C ASN A 128 0.66 3.44 -27.35
N LYS A 129 -0.43 3.86 -26.69
CA LYS A 129 -0.70 5.28 -26.37
C LYS A 129 0.10 5.74 -25.15
N ARG A 130 0.53 4.79 -24.34
CA ARG A 130 1.28 5.01 -23.10
C ARG A 130 2.40 4.00 -22.98
N LYS A 131 3.51 4.41 -22.39
CA LYS A 131 4.58 3.49 -22.01
C LYS A 131 4.08 2.51 -20.94
N ALA A 132 4.24 1.22 -21.18
CA ALA A 132 3.97 0.18 -20.19
C ALA A 132 4.85 0.35 -18.94
N LEU A 133 4.46 -0.30 -17.84
CA LEU A 133 5.29 -0.34 -16.65
C LEU A 133 6.59 -1.09 -16.92
N GLU A 134 7.64 -0.68 -16.23
CA GLU A 134 8.95 -1.28 -16.37
C GLU A 134 8.96 -2.71 -15.81
N ASP A 135 9.60 -3.65 -16.52
CA ASP A 135 9.64 -5.06 -16.16
C ASP A 135 10.10 -5.32 -14.72
N TYR A 136 11.06 -4.52 -14.23
CA TYR A 136 11.57 -4.64 -12.88
C TYR A 136 10.51 -4.33 -11.82
N VAL A 137 9.51 -3.48 -12.10
CA VAL A 137 8.40 -3.18 -11.18
C VAL A 137 7.50 -4.40 -11.01
N ILE A 138 7.17 -5.05 -12.13
CA ILE A 138 6.36 -6.27 -12.14
C ILE A 138 7.11 -7.41 -11.44
N LYS A 139 8.42 -7.52 -11.69
CA LYS A 139 9.29 -8.48 -10.99
C LYS A 139 9.32 -8.21 -9.49
N GLU A 140 9.51 -6.95 -9.07
CA GLU A 140 9.57 -6.54 -7.66
C GLU A 140 8.32 -7.02 -6.89
N GLU A 141 7.14 -6.84 -7.48
CA GLU A 141 5.88 -7.23 -6.85
C GLU A 141 5.69 -8.74 -6.67
N LYS A 142 6.12 -9.54 -7.66
CA LYS A 142 6.04 -11.01 -7.55
C LYS A 142 6.78 -11.54 -6.31
N TYR A 143 7.81 -10.84 -5.85
CA TYR A 143 8.56 -11.21 -4.64
C TYR A 143 7.97 -10.68 -3.34
N THR A 144 6.94 -9.81 -3.38
CA THR A 144 6.37 -9.16 -2.18
C THR A 144 4.98 -9.67 -1.78
N LYS A 145 4.42 -10.65 -2.48
CA LYS A 145 3.06 -11.18 -2.26
C LYS A 145 2.82 -11.88 -0.91
N ASP A 146 3.84 -12.03 -0.06
CA ASP A 146 3.72 -12.62 1.28
C ASP A 146 3.20 -11.63 2.35
N ARG A 147 2.72 -10.44 1.97
CA ARG A 147 2.16 -9.44 2.91
C ARG A 147 0.66 -9.31 2.74
N ILE A 148 -0.08 -9.79 3.73
CA ILE A 148 -1.53 -9.63 3.86
C ILE A 148 -1.78 -8.29 4.57
N ASP A 149 -2.27 -7.29 3.84
CA ASP A 149 -2.64 -6.01 4.42
C ASP A 149 -4.13 -6.01 4.82
N ASN A 150 -4.39 -5.83 6.11
CA ASN A 150 -5.74 -5.80 6.67
C ASN A 150 -6.45 -4.49 6.34
N GLY A 151 -7.55 -4.60 5.59
CA GLY A 151 -8.32 -3.50 5.04
C GLY A 151 -8.68 -2.39 6.03
N THR A 152 -8.57 -1.15 5.55
CA THR A 152 -8.86 0.07 6.29
C THR A 152 -10.29 0.53 6.02
N LYS A 153 -11.13 0.65 7.06
CA LYS A 153 -12.39 1.42 6.96
C LYS A 153 -12.07 2.89 7.19
N PHE A 154 -12.37 3.75 6.20
CA PHE A 154 -12.06 5.17 6.24
C PHE A 154 -13.11 5.97 7.02
N GLY A 155 -12.65 6.88 7.87
CA GLY A 155 -13.44 7.95 8.45
C GLY A 155 -13.29 9.22 7.60
N ARG A 156 -14.39 9.94 7.40
CA ARG A 156 -14.46 11.14 6.55
C ARG A 156 -13.49 12.23 7.02
N SER A 157 -12.59 12.67 6.14
CA SER A 157 -11.65 13.76 6.39
C SER A 157 -11.73 14.78 5.26
N LYS A 158 -11.79 16.08 5.58
CA LYS A 158 -11.92 17.13 4.55
C LYS A 158 -10.60 17.28 3.76
N CYS A 159 -10.73 17.30 2.44
CA CYS A 159 -9.78 17.73 1.37
C CYS A 159 -8.70 16.76 0.85
N CYS A 160 -8.55 15.56 1.41
CA CYS A 160 -7.63 14.54 0.90
C CYS A 160 -8.25 13.16 1.09
N ASP A 161 -8.49 12.46 -0.01
CA ASP A 161 -9.05 11.11 0.02
C ASP A 161 -7.97 10.07 -0.27
N PHE A 162 -8.08 8.92 0.35
CA PHE A 162 -7.11 7.84 0.25
C PHE A 162 -7.71 6.67 -0.51
N VAL A 163 -6.92 6.07 -1.40
CA VAL A 163 -7.25 4.81 -2.06
C VAL A 163 -6.13 3.82 -1.80
N GLU A 164 -6.51 2.63 -1.35
CA GLU A 164 -5.60 1.53 -1.05
C GLU A 164 -5.87 0.39 -2.04
N PHE A 165 -4.80 -0.13 -2.62
CA PHE A 165 -4.81 -1.24 -3.57
C PHE A 165 -4.10 -2.44 -2.94
N GLU A 166 -4.37 -3.63 -3.46
CA GLU A 166 -3.66 -4.86 -3.06
C GLU A 166 -2.25 -4.93 -3.68
N SER A 167 -2.05 -4.24 -4.81
CA SER A 167 -0.89 -4.37 -5.67
C SER A 167 -0.17 -3.02 -5.83
N TYR A 168 1.16 -3.04 -5.73
CA TYR A 168 2.00 -1.88 -6.07
C TYR A 168 1.91 -1.54 -7.56
N VAL A 169 1.83 -2.56 -8.43
CA VAL A 169 1.68 -2.40 -9.88
C VAL A 169 0.38 -1.64 -10.20
N ASP A 170 -0.74 -2.06 -9.63
CA ASP A 170 -2.03 -1.38 -9.82
C ASP A 170 -2.01 0.04 -9.24
N THR A 171 -1.37 0.21 -8.09
CA THR A 171 -1.19 1.54 -7.48
C THR A 171 -0.43 2.48 -8.42
N LEU A 172 0.68 2.01 -8.99
CA LEU A 172 1.50 2.79 -9.91
C LEU A 172 0.78 3.08 -11.23
N ALA A 173 0.06 2.09 -11.78
CA ALA A 173 -0.78 2.26 -12.95
C ALA A 173 -1.86 3.32 -12.74
N CYS A 174 -2.59 3.24 -11.61
CA CYS A 174 -3.59 4.23 -11.23
C CYS A 174 -2.97 5.63 -11.12
N LEU A 175 -1.85 5.78 -10.40
CA LEU A 175 -1.19 7.08 -10.25
C LEU A 175 -0.79 7.65 -11.62
N ARG A 176 -0.13 6.86 -12.48
CA ARG A 176 0.36 7.33 -13.78
C ARG A 176 -0.77 7.69 -14.74
N TYR A 177 -1.93 7.04 -14.62
CA TYR A 177 -3.09 7.34 -15.46
C TYR A 177 -3.91 8.52 -14.93
N MET A 178 -4.22 8.50 -13.64
CA MET A 178 -5.15 9.45 -13.03
C MET A 178 -4.52 10.82 -12.75
N ASN A 179 -3.22 10.87 -12.44
CA ASN A 179 -2.55 12.11 -12.09
C ASN A 179 -2.51 13.07 -13.28
N ASN A 180 -2.83 14.34 -13.03
CA ASN A 180 -2.82 15.39 -14.06
C ASN A 180 -3.81 15.20 -15.21
N ASP A 181 -4.86 14.38 -15.03
CA ASP A 181 -5.89 14.16 -16.04
C ASP A 181 -7.25 14.76 -15.59
N ASN A 182 -7.73 15.75 -16.35
CA ASN A 182 -9.03 16.40 -16.08
C ASN A 182 -10.23 15.54 -16.49
N LYS A 183 -10.03 14.53 -17.33
CA LYS A 183 -11.10 13.69 -17.88
C LYS A 183 -11.63 12.69 -16.86
N ILE A 184 -10.84 12.40 -15.83
CA ILE A 184 -11.18 11.42 -14.78
C ILE A 184 -12.52 11.75 -14.12
N PHE A 185 -12.76 13.04 -13.88
CA PHE A 185 -13.96 13.53 -13.22
C PHE A 185 -14.77 14.47 -14.11
N ASP A 186 -14.60 14.46 -15.44
CA ASP A 186 -15.13 15.50 -16.34
C ASP A 186 -16.64 15.73 -16.19
N SER A 187 -17.41 14.66 -15.97
CA SER A 187 -18.85 14.73 -15.73
C SER A 187 -19.26 15.44 -14.43
N MET A 188 -18.31 15.65 -13.51
CA MET A 188 -18.53 16.17 -12.16
C MET A 188 -17.67 17.41 -11.85
N SER A 189 -16.46 17.51 -12.42
CA SER A 189 -15.48 18.53 -12.08
C SER A 189 -14.46 18.74 -13.20
N LYS A 190 -14.09 20.00 -13.43
CA LYS A 190 -12.92 20.37 -14.23
C LYS A 190 -11.61 20.42 -13.43
N ARG A 191 -11.65 20.10 -12.13
CA ARG A 191 -10.44 20.10 -11.29
C ARG A 191 -9.51 18.97 -11.71
N ILE A 192 -8.23 19.27 -11.73
CA ILE A 192 -7.19 18.29 -12.09
C ILE A 192 -6.74 17.60 -10.80
N PRO A 193 -6.94 16.27 -10.66
CA PRO A 193 -6.51 15.55 -9.48
C PRO A 193 -4.99 15.55 -9.36
N ILE A 194 -4.51 15.69 -8.13
CA ILE A 194 -3.10 15.52 -7.77
C ILE A 194 -3.01 14.20 -7.04
N VAL A 195 -2.39 13.21 -7.67
CA VAL A 195 -2.29 11.84 -7.15
C VAL A 195 -0.85 11.55 -6.75
N GLU A 196 -0.66 11.14 -5.51
CA GLU A 196 0.66 10.92 -4.92
C GLU A 196 0.62 9.68 -4.02
N PHE A 197 1.74 8.98 -3.84
CA PHE A 197 1.82 7.93 -2.82
C PHE A 197 1.66 8.50 -1.41
N THR A 198 1.00 7.78 -0.51
CA THR A 198 0.73 8.26 0.85
C THR A 198 1.98 8.18 1.72
N ILE A 199 2.21 9.20 2.56
CA ILE A 199 3.23 9.14 3.62
C ILE A 199 2.58 8.56 4.88
N GLU A 200 3.10 7.43 5.34
CA GLU A 200 2.62 6.71 6.50
C GLU A 200 3.65 6.71 7.64
N ASN A 201 3.19 6.39 8.84
CA ASN A 201 4.03 6.33 10.04
C ASN A 201 4.09 4.90 10.56
N ARG A 202 5.30 4.32 10.60
CA ARG A 202 5.52 2.95 11.07
C ARG A 202 5.04 2.73 12.50
N ILE A 203 5.19 3.72 13.38
CA ILE A 203 4.79 3.63 14.78
C ILE A 203 3.27 3.48 14.88
N PHE A 204 2.52 4.29 14.13
CA PHE A 204 1.05 4.21 14.14
C PHE A 204 0.52 2.93 13.51
N LEU A 205 1.19 2.40 12.47
CA LEU A 205 0.83 1.11 11.90
C LEU A 205 1.04 -0.02 12.89
N LYS A 206 2.20 -0.06 13.56
CA LYS A 206 2.48 -1.06 14.60
C LYS A 206 1.44 -1.00 15.73
N HIS A 207 1.14 0.18 16.25
CA HIS A 207 0.11 0.33 17.28
C HIS A 207 -1.28 -0.10 16.80
N ARG A 208 -1.60 0.13 15.52
CA ARG A 208 -2.87 -0.33 14.95
C ARG A 208 -2.92 -1.85 14.85
N GLU A 209 -1.86 -2.47 14.38
CA GLU A 209 -1.70 -3.92 14.31
C GLU A 209 -1.82 -4.54 15.71
N ASP A 210 -1.12 -4.00 16.70
CA ASP A 210 -1.21 -4.43 18.10
C ASP A 210 -2.66 -4.36 18.63
N ARG A 211 -3.41 -3.30 18.29
CA ARG A 211 -4.82 -3.16 18.68
C ARG A 211 -5.70 -4.21 18.02
N ILE A 212 -5.51 -4.48 16.74
CA ILE A 212 -6.26 -5.50 15.99
C ILE A 212 -5.96 -6.89 16.57
N ASN A 213 -4.68 -7.21 16.81
CA ASN A 213 -4.26 -8.48 17.38
C ASN A 213 -4.82 -8.69 18.79
N ARG A 214 -4.83 -7.64 19.63
CA ARG A 214 -5.47 -7.70 20.95
C ARG A 214 -6.98 -7.95 20.84
N LYS A 215 -7.66 -7.25 19.93
CA LYS A 215 -9.10 -7.45 19.70
C LYS A 215 -9.38 -8.89 19.26
N HIS A 216 -8.63 -9.42 18.31
CA HIS A 216 -8.77 -10.82 17.88
C HIS A 216 -8.49 -11.81 19.00
N LYS A 217 -7.45 -11.57 19.82
CA LYS A 217 -7.17 -12.41 20.98
C LYS A 217 -8.33 -12.41 21.99
N ILE A 218 -8.91 -11.24 22.26
CA ILE A 218 -10.07 -11.11 23.16
C ILE A 218 -11.29 -11.84 22.57
N GLU A 219 -11.55 -11.68 21.28
CA GLU A 219 -12.65 -12.39 20.60
C GLU A 219 -12.46 -13.92 20.63
N GLN A 220 -11.23 -14.42 20.48
CA GLN A 220 -10.91 -15.84 20.59
C GLN A 220 -11.11 -16.36 22.02
N LEU A 221 -10.61 -15.63 23.03
CA LEU A 221 -10.80 -16.00 24.44
C LEU A 221 -12.29 -16.00 24.83
N ALA A 222 -13.07 -15.03 24.35
CA ALA A 222 -14.51 -14.99 24.58
C ALA A 222 -15.25 -16.18 23.95
N LYS A 223 -14.82 -16.63 22.76
CA LYS A 223 -15.37 -17.84 22.12
C LYS A 223 -15.01 -19.11 22.90
N ALA A 224 -13.76 -19.25 23.32
CA ALA A 224 -13.30 -20.41 24.10
C ALA A 224 -14.04 -20.53 25.43
N ASN A 225 -14.21 -19.42 26.16
CA ASN A 225 -14.96 -19.43 27.43
C ASN A 225 -16.43 -19.82 27.25
N ASN A 226 -17.09 -19.33 26.19
CA ASN A 226 -18.47 -19.72 25.87
C ASN A 226 -18.59 -21.20 25.48
N GLU A 227 -17.59 -21.76 24.78
CA GLU A 227 -17.55 -23.17 24.43
C GLU A 227 -17.34 -24.04 25.69
N GLU A 228 -16.44 -23.65 26.60
CA GLU A 228 -16.23 -24.32 27.88
C GLU A 228 -17.52 -24.33 28.74
N GLU A 229 -18.18 -23.17 28.91
CA GLU A 229 -19.45 -23.08 29.65
C GLU A 229 -20.53 -23.99 29.03
N ASN A 230 -20.62 -24.04 27.70
CA ASN A 230 -21.56 -24.93 27.01
C ASN A 230 -21.25 -26.42 27.22
N THR A 231 -19.97 -26.81 27.21
CA THR A 231 -19.57 -28.21 27.46
C THR A 231 -19.85 -28.65 28.90
N VAL A 232 -19.58 -27.79 29.88
CA VAL A 232 -19.85 -28.04 31.30
C VAL A 232 -21.35 -28.19 31.54
N ASN A 233 -22.17 -27.33 30.94
CA ASN A 233 -23.63 -27.42 31.02
C ASN A 233 -24.16 -28.73 30.40
N LEU A 234 -23.62 -29.16 29.26
CA LEU A 234 -23.99 -30.42 28.61
C LEU A 234 -23.59 -31.66 29.45
N LEU A 235 -22.40 -31.64 30.05
CA LEU A 235 -21.92 -32.72 30.93
C LEU A 235 -22.75 -32.82 32.21
N ASN A 236 -23.11 -31.69 32.81
CA ASN A 236 -23.98 -31.64 33.99
C ASN A 236 -25.38 -32.18 33.66
N GLN A 237 -25.93 -31.86 32.48
CA GLN A 237 -27.22 -32.39 32.04
C GLN A 237 -27.17 -33.91 31.80
N LYS A 238 -26.09 -34.43 31.20
CA LYS A 238 -25.89 -35.88 31.04
C LYS A 238 -25.79 -36.60 32.39
N ARG A 239 -24.99 -36.08 33.33
CA ARG A 239 -24.86 -36.63 34.69
C ARG A 239 -26.19 -36.63 35.43
N PHE A 240 -26.98 -35.57 35.31
CA PHE A 240 -28.32 -35.51 35.91
C PHE A 240 -29.24 -36.61 35.36
N ASN A 241 -29.24 -36.81 34.04
CA ASN A 241 -30.05 -37.84 33.40
C ASN A 241 -29.61 -39.27 33.80
N GLU A 242 -28.30 -39.54 33.84
CA GLU A 242 -27.75 -40.84 34.29
C GLU A 242 -28.08 -41.13 35.77
N SER A 243 -27.96 -40.11 36.62
CA SER A 243 -28.32 -40.21 38.05
C SER A 243 -29.81 -40.49 38.25
N SER A 244 -30.65 -39.83 37.46
CA SER A 244 -32.10 -40.04 37.48
C SER A 244 -32.51 -41.44 37.02
N SER A 245 -31.82 -42.01 36.02
CA SER A 245 -32.04 -43.40 35.62
C SER A 245 -31.60 -44.41 36.69
N LEU A 246 -30.46 -44.18 37.35
CA LEU A 246 -29.93 -45.09 38.38
C LEU A 246 -30.76 -45.10 39.67
N LEU A 247 -31.44 -43.99 40.01
CA LEU A 247 -32.34 -43.90 41.16
C LEU A 247 -33.67 -44.64 40.94
N LYS A 248 -34.11 -44.80 39.68
CA LYS A 248 -35.32 -45.59 39.37
C LYS A 248 -35.13 -47.09 39.62
N ASP A 249 -33.89 -47.58 39.58
CA ASP A 249 -33.58 -49.01 39.73
C ASP A 249 -33.16 -49.42 41.16
N LYS A 250 -33.04 -48.48 42.11
CA LYS A 250 -32.49 -48.76 43.47
C LYS A 250 -33.33 -48.31 44.66
N VAL A 251 -34.53 -47.77 44.46
CA VAL A 251 -35.41 -47.37 45.57
C VAL A 251 -36.62 -48.29 45.65
N TYR A 252 -36.48 -49.40 46.37
CA TYR A 252 -37.62 -50.17 46.86
C TYR A 252 -37.99 -49.66 48.26
N ILE A 253 -39.18 -49.06 48.38
CA ILE A 253 -39.77 -48.71 49.66
C ILE A 253 -40.47 -49.98 50.17
N ASN A 254 -39.94 -50.58 51.24
CA ASN A 254 -40.64 -51.65 51.96
C ASN A 254 -41.80 -51.01 52.72
N GLN A 255 -43.03 -51.28 52.28
CA GLN A 255 -44.24 -50.97 53.04
C GLN A 255 -44.59 -52.16 53.95
N TYR A 256 -44.70 -51.90 55.25
CA TYR A 256 -45.39 -52.75 56.21
C TYR A 256 -46.85 -52.32 56.33
#